data_AF-A0A1X4HX46-F1
#
_entry.id   AF-A0A1X4HX46-F1
#
_cell.length_a   1.000
_cell.length_b   1.000
_cell.length_c   1.000
_cell.angle_alpha   90.00
_cell.angle_beta   90.00
_cell.angle_gamma   90.00
#
_symmetry.space_group_name_H-M   'P 1'
#
loop_
_entity.id
_entity.type
_entity.pdbx_description
1 polymer ?
#
loop_
_entity_poly.entity_id
_entity_poly.type
_entity_poly.pdbx_seq_one_letter_code
_entity_poly.pdbx_strand_id
1 'polypeptide(L)' 'MEGLAPPRHPRLRRACFLHAATTGASPKRRGAGLSLYQVVRELQTLLALWTGACPTCHRDIPTPLRT' A
#
# COMPACT_ATOMS: atom_id res chain seq x y z
N MET A 1 -3.72 54.64 47.11
CA MET A 1 -2.39 54.38 46.51
C MET A 1 -1.96 53.03 47.06
N GLU A 2 -1.73 51.94 46.33
CA GLU A 2 -1.59 51.65 44.91
C GLU A 2 -1.96 50.16 44.71
N GLY A 3 -2.76 49.83 43.71
CA GLY A 3 -2.89 48.44 43.24
C GLY A 3 -1.89 48.22 42.11
N LEU A 4 -0.93 47.31 42.28
CA LEU A 4 0.02 46.98 41.23
C LEU A 4 -0.71 46.51 39.96
N ALA A 5 -0.45 47.19 38.85
CA ALA A 5 -1.01 46.84 37.55
C ALA A 5 -0.53 45.42 37.14
N PRO A 6 -1.41 44.57 36.60
CA PRO A 6 -1.01 43.23 36.22
C PRO A 6 0.02 43.25 35.08
N PRO A 7 0.97 42.30 35.05
CA PRO A 7 1.97 42.20 34.00
C PRO A 7 1.30 42.06 32.62
N ARG A 8 1.50 43.06 31.76
CA ARG A 8 1.03 43.03 30.37
C ARG A 8 2.00 42.19 29.55
N HIS A 9 1.90 40.87 29.64
CA HIS A 9 2.60 40.03 28.69
C HIS A 9 1.98 40.23 27.29
N PRO A 10 2.80 40.52 26.25
CA PRO A 10 2.33 40.41 24.89
C PRO A 10 1.98 38.95 24.69
N ARG A 11 0.69 38.67 24.44
CA ARG A 11 0.21 37.35 24.10
C ARG A 11 1.00 36.90 22.88
N LEU A 12 2.05 36.10 23.09
CA LEU A 12 2.63 35.31 22.04
C LEU A 12 1.45 34.50 21.51
N ARG A 13 0.92 34.90 20.34
CA ARG A 13 -0.07 34.12 19.62
C ARG A 13 0.54 32.73 19.54
N ARG A 14 -0.06 31.78 20.25
CA ARG A 14 0.13 30.36 19.97
C ARG A 14 0.08 30.26 18.46
N ALA A 15 1.14 29.75 17.83
CA ALA A 15 1.06 29.44 16.41
C ALA A 15 -0.19 28.58 16.26
N CYS A 16 -1.23 29.13 15.62
CA CYS A 16 -2.35 28.31 15.20
C CYS A 16 -1.72 27.31 14.26
N PHE A 17 -1.50 26.10 14.74
CA PHE A 17 -1.24 24.96 13.90
C PHE A 17 -2.51 24.82 13.09
N LEU A 18 -2.55 25.46 11.92
CA LEU A 18 -3.55 25.18 10.92
C LEU A 18 -3.38 23.69 10.66
N HIS A 19 -4.30 22.88 11.16
CA HIS A 19 -4.39 21.51 10.71
C HIS A 19 -4.46 21.60 9.19
N ALA A 20 -3.42 21.10 8.52
CA ALA A 20 -3.45 20.96 7.08
C ALA A 20 -4.75 20.22 6.79
N ALA A 21 -5.69 20.90 6.13
CA ALA A 21 -6.89 20.24 5.65
C ALA A 21 -6.39 19.00 4.92
N THR A 22 -6.81 17.82 5.39
CA THR A 22 -6.52 16.58 4.69
C THR A 22 -7.40 16.57 3.44
N THR A 23 -7.09 17.47 2.51
CA THR A 23 -7.58 17.51 1.13
C THR A 23 -6.67 16.66 0.24
N GLY A 24 -5.81 15.84 0.82
CA GLY A 24 -5.34 14.64 0.15
C GLY A 24 -6.47 13.63 0.26
N ALA A 25 -7.24 13.43 -0.82
CA ALA A 25 -8.10 12.27 -0.94
C ALA A 25 -7.31 11.07 -0.42
N SER A 26 -7.81 10.41 0.65
CA SER A 26 -7.24 9.14 1.11
C SER A 26 -7.02 8.32 -0.15
N PRO A 27 -5.78 7.88 -0.48
CA PRO A 27 -5.54 7.15 -1.71
C PRO A 27 -6.50 5.99 -1.64
N LYS A 28 -7.55 6.03 -2.47
CA LYS A 28 -8.59 5.01 -2.50
C LYS A 28 -7.79 3.76 -2.77
N ARG A 29 -7.58 2.93 -1.74
CA ARG A 29 -6.83 1.69 -1.90
C ARG A 29 -7.58 0.99 -3.02
N ARG A 30 -6.97 0.94 -4.21
CA ARG A 30 -7.41 0.06 -5.28
C ARG A 30 -7.04 -1.33 -4.79
N GLY A 31 -7.78 -1.79 -3.78
CA GLY A 31 -7.81 -3.18 -3.38
C GLY A 31 -8.58 -3.94 -4.44
N ALA A 32 -8.10 -3.90 -5.69
CA ALA A 32 -8.36 -4.97 -6.63
C ALA A 32 -7.41 -6.11 -6.22
N GLY A 33 -7.65 -6.66 -5.02
CA GLY A 33 -7.04 -7.92 -4.64
C GLY A 33 -7.49 -8.95 -5.66
N LEU A 34 -6.57 -9.82 -6.07
CA LEU A 34 -6.92 -10.96 -6.90
C LEU A 34 -8.05 -11.73 -6.18
N SER A 35 -9.08 -12.11 -6.92
CA SER A 35 -10.07 -13.05 -6.39
C SER A 35 -9.35 -14.34 -5.99
N LEU A 36 -9.93 -15.12 -5.07
CA LEU A 36 -9.36 -16.41 -4.69
C LEU A 36 -9.03 -17.28 -5.91
N TYR A 37 -9.90 -17.29 -6.91
CA TYR A 37 -9.69 -18.02 -8.16
C TYR A 37 -8.53 -17.47 -8.99
N GLN A 38 -8.32 -16.15 -9.00
CA GLN A 38 -7.17 -15.55 -9.66
C GLN A 38 -5.86 -15.93 -8.94
N VAL A 39 -5.84 -15.89 -7.61
CA VAL A 39 -4.67 -16.34 -6.81
C VAL A 39 -4.34 -17.81 -7.10
N VAL A 40 -5.35 -18.68 -7.12
CA VAL A 40 -5.17 -20.11 -7.40
C VAL A 40 -4.63 -20.32 -8.82
N ARG A 41 -5.13 -19.57 -9.81
CA ARG A 41 -4.64 -19.63 -11.20
C ARG A 41 -3.17 -19.21 -11.32
N GLU A 42 -2.78 -18.11 -10.70
CA GLU A 42 -1.39 -17.64 -10.70
C GLU A 42 -0.47 -18.66 -10.01
N LEU A 43 -0.91 -19.20 -8.86
CA LEU A 43 -0.14 -20.22 -8.14
C LEU A 43 0.07 -21.49 -8.98
N GLN A 44 -0.98 -22.01 -9.62
CA GLN A 44 -0.86 -23.18 -10.50
C GLN A 44 0.09 -22.91 -11.67
N THR A 45 0.09 -21.69 -12.19
CA THR A 45 0.97 -21.29 -13.29
C THR A 45 2.43 -21.30 -12.86
N LEU A 46 2.73 -20.72 -11.69
CA LEU A 46 4.08 -20.71 -11.13
C LEU A 46 4.58 -22.11 -10.82
N LEU A 47 3.74 -22.95 -10.22
CA LEU A 47 4.09 -24.33 -9.90
C LEU A 47 4.38 -25.14 -11.17
N ALA A 48 3.54 -25.02 -12.20
CA ALA A 48 3.76 -25.72 -13.46
C ALA A 48 5.09 -25.29 -14.11
N LEU A 49 5.39 -24.00 -14.16
CA LEU A 49 6.67 -23.50 -14.69
C LEU A 49 7.87 -24.07 -13.91
N TRP A 50 7.77 -24.14 -12.58
CA TRP A 50 8.85 -24.69 -11.74
C TRP A 50 9.04 -26.19 -11.89
N THR A 51 7.96 -26.95 -12.07
CA THR A 51 8.05 -28.39 -12.32
C THR A 51 8.38 -28.71 -13.78
N GLY A 52 8.57 -27.70 -14.63
CA GLY A 52 8.76 -27.89 -16.06
C GLY A 52 7.53 -28.45 -16.74
N ALA A 53 6.33 -28.20 -16.23
CA ALA A 53 5.06 -28.60 -16.83
C ALA A 53 4.32 -27.39 -17.44
N CYS A 54 3.53 -27.65 -18.47
CA CYS A 54 2.66 -26.68 -19.11
C CYS A 54 1.43 -26.40 -18.23
N PRO A 55 1.13 -25.15 -17.82
CA PRO A 55 0.01 -24.86 -16.91
C PRO A 55 -1.37 -25.05 -17.56
N THR A 56 -1.44 -25.04 -18.88
CA THR A 56 -2.69 -25.22 -19.62
C THR A 56 -3.01 -26.69 -19.87
N CYS A 57 -1.98 -27.50 -20.09
CA CYS A 57 -2.09 -28.86 -20.56
C CYS A 57 -1.60 -29.91 -19.56
N HIS A 58 -1.01 -29.47 -18.44
CA HIS A 58 -0.47 -30.27 -17.33
C HIS A 58 0.47 -31.40 -17.77
N ARG A 59 1.15 -31.22 -18.90
CA ARG A 59 2.17 -32.15 -19.42
C ARG A 59 3.55 -31.58 -19.16
N ASP A 60 4.51 -32.47 -18.92
CA ASP A 60 5.91 -32.11 -18.86
C ASP A 60 6.34 -31.47 -20.18
N ILE A 61 7.02 -30.34 -20.06
CA ILE A 61 7.67 -29.64 -21.16
C ILE A 61 8.90 -30.48 -21.48
N PRO A 62 9.01 -31.03 -22.70
CA PRO A 62 10.17 -31.83 -23.07
C PRO A 62 11.42 -30.96 -22.92
N THR A 63 12.37 -31.41 -22.09
CA THR A 63 13.67 -30.78 -21.98
C THR A 63 14.33 -30.85 -23.36
N PRO A 64 14.74 -29.71 -23.96
CA PRO A 64 15.49 -29.77 -25.20
C PRO A 64 16.80 -30.51 -24.88
N LEU A 65 16.96 -31.70 -25.47
CA LEU A 65 18.25 -32.39 -25.54
C LEU A 65 19.21 -31.42 -26.22
N ARG A 66 20.10 -30.83 -25.41
CA ARG A 66 21.22 -30.07 -25.93
C ARG A 66 22.22 -31.07 -26.52
N THR A 67 22.01 -31.45 -27.77
CA THR A 67 23.03 -32.04 -28.65
C THR A 67 24.00 -30.99 -29.11
#